data_AF-A0A425Y467-F1
#
_entry.id   AF-A0A425Y467-F1
#
_cell.length_a   1.000
_cell.length_b   1.000
_cell.length_c   1.000
_cell.angle_alpha   90.00
_cell.angle_beta   90.00
_cell.angle_gamma   90.00
#
_symmetry.space_group_name_H-M   'P 1'
#
loop_
_entity.id
_entity.type
_entity.pdbx_description
1 polymer ?
#
loop_
_entity_poly.entity_id
_entity_poly.type
_entity_poly.pdbx_seq_one_letter_code
_entity_poly.pdbx_strand_id
1 'polypeptide(L)'
;MTIIYFCDKLERLEIEEIISPLTEEVASARNWYLQSSIENNHSLLEYTERLDWKNAVVTCSELQNIVEVPIESIEEYLKCIDSNLPATLTIFVDQPVPNENIPNMGIDDVGHTFIGISQNGNTSIFGFYPEGLAKPTNTTHGSALGNDQEHWFDVPITKNISRSELNSILTYVYNFRNSTYDLNDFNCTDFGINVGNRAGIGLPDSYNSWPEGGGSKPGSLGQDIRNMQLPSGSTRTTNGQDAPNNINTCTN
;
A
#
# COMPACT_ATOMS: atom_id res chain seq x y z
N MET A 1 -14.63 13.43 1.72
CA MET A 1 -15.49 13.79 0.58
C MET A 1 -14.68 13.57 -0.69
N THR A 2 -15.34 13.23 -1.82
CA THR A 2 -14.90 12.37 -2.96
C THR A 2 -15.69 11.03 -2.94
N ILE A 3 -15.63 10.22 -4.01
CA ILE A 3 -16.76 9.47 -4.62
C ILE A 3 -16.65 7.95 -4.56
N ILE A 4 -17.77 7.22 -4.41
CA ILE A 4 -17.83 5.76 -4.68
C ILE A 4 -18.73 5.45 -5.89
N TYR A 5 -18.15 4.89 -6.97
CA TYR A 5 -18.85 4.39 -8.17
C TYR A 5 -18.71 2.87 -8.34
N PHE A 6 -19.83 2.20 -8.59
CA PHE A 6 -19.90 0.82 -9.10
C PHE A 6 -20.53 0.80 -10.49
N CYS A 7 -20.00 0.00 -11.42
CA CYS A 7 -20.65 -0.32 -12.69
C CYS A 7 -20.61 -1.81 -12.96
N ASP A 8 -21.78 -2.41 -13.12
CA ASP A 8 -22.03 -3.30 -14.26
C ASP A 8 -23.52 -3.30 -14.69
N LYS A 9 -24.20 -2.14 -14.56
CA LYS A 9 -25.63 -2.00 -14.95
C LYS A 9 -26.16 -0.59 -15.25
N LEU A 10 -25.31 0.44 -15.20
CA LEU A 10 -25.69 1.83 -15.52
C LEU A 10 -25.17 2.23 -16.91
N GLU A 11 -25.63 1.52 -17.93
CA GLU A 11 -25.22 1.65 -19.34
C GLU A 11 -25.67 2.97 -20.03
N ARG A 12 -26.05 4.00 -19.24
CA ARG A 12 -26.49 5.32 -19.70
C ARG A 12 -26.29 6.42 -18.65
N LEU A 13 -25.06 6.84 -18.40
CA LEU A 13 -24.73 8.19 -17.94
C LEU A 13 -23.29 8.53 -18.38
N GLU A 14 -23.16 9.23 -19.51
CA GLU A 14 -21.98 10.07 -19.73
C GLU A 14 -22.10 11.28 -18.77
N ILE A 15 -21.14 11.52 -17.87
CA ILE A 15 -20.72 12.83 -17.29
C ILE A 15 -19.74 12.61 -16.11
N GLU A 16 -18.77 13.53 -16.00
CA GLU A 16 -17.75 13.65 -14.94
C GLU A 16 -18.31 14.41 -13.71
N GLU A 17 -18.74 13.77 -12.60
CA GLU A 17 -19.13 14.54 -11.40
C GLU A 17 -18.87 13.90 -10.03
N ILE A 18 -18.19 14.66 -9.15
CA ILE A 18 -17.76 14.22 -7.81
C ILE A 18 -18.94 14.22 -6.82
N ILE A 19 -19.40 13.05 -6.37
CA ILE A 19 -20.52 12.91 -5.41
C ILE A 19 -20.02 12.71 -3.96
N SER A 20 -20.71 13.35 -3.01
CA SER A 20 -20.44 13.35 -1.55
C SER A 20 -20.96 12.09 -0.83
N PRO A 21 -20.37 11.66 0.31
CA PRO A 21 -20.87 10.50 1.06
C PRO A 21 -22.30 10.70 1.62
N LEU A 22 -23.00 9.57 1.76
CA LEU A 22 -24.41 9.39 2.22
C LEU A 22 -25.51 9.85 1.24
N THR A 23 -25.36 9.54 -0.05
CA THR A 23 -26.50 9.49 -0.99
C THR A 23 -27.10 8.07 -1.09
N GLU A 24 -28.27 7.97 -1.73
CA GLU A 24 -29.01 6.72 -1.92
C GLU A 24 -28.24 5.72 -2.82
N GLU A 25 -27.33 6.21 -3.67
CA GLU A 25 -26.43 5.36 -4.47
C GLU A 25 -25.44 4.57 -3.60
N VAL A 26 -24.82 5.18 -2.58
CA VAL A 26 -23.86 4.48 -1.70
C VAL A 26 -24.53 3.37 -0.90
N ALA A 27 -25.76 3.61 -0.43
CA ALA A 27 -26.57 2.59 0.24
C ALA A 27 -26.98 1.45 -0.71
N SER A 28 -27.29 1.78 -1.96
CA SER A 28 -27.65 0.80 -3.00
C SER A 28 -26.47 -0.07 -3.42
N ALA A 29 -25.29 0.53 -3.57
CA ALA A 29 -24.04 -0.17 -3.86
C ALA A 29 -23.67 -1.20 -2.78
N ARG A 30 -23.72 -0.78 -1.50
CA ARG A 30 -23.50 -1.67 -0.36
C ARG A 30 -24.49 -2.84 -0.33
N ASN A 31 -25.77 -2.59 -0.58
CA ASN A 31 -26.79 -3.63 -0.58
C ASN A 31 -26.65 -4.61 -1.76
N TRP A 32 -26.27 -4.12 -2.95
CA TRP A 32 -25.96 -4.98 -4.11
C TRP A 32 -24.76 -5.87 -3.83
N TYR A 33 -23.67 -5.32 -3.28
CA TYR A 33 -22.47 -6.10 -2.96
C TYR A 33 -22.78 -7.21 -1.95
N LEU A 34 -23.49 -6.90 -0.87
CA LEU A 34 -23.90 -7.90 0.14
C LEU A 34 -24.79 -9.00 -0.43
N GLN A 35 -25.52 -8.76 -1.52
CA GLN A 35 -26.28 -9.80 -2.23
C GLN A 35 -25.41 -10.61 -3.20
N SER A 36 -24.53 -9.96 -3.95
CA SER A 36 -23.66 -10.63 -4.95
C SER A 36 -22.56 -11.49 -4.32
N SER A 37 -22.07 -11.12 -3.14
CA SER A 37 -21.04 -11.87 -2.41
C SER A 37 -21.58 -13.12 -1.72
N ILE A 38 -22.87 -13.13 -1.33
CA ILE A 38 -23.61 -14.33 -0.90
C ILE A 38 -23.68 -15.38 -2.03
N GLU A 39 -23.65 -14.96 -3.30
CA GLU A 39 -23.77 -15.86 -4.44
C GLU A 39 -22.44 -16.39 -5.00
N ASN A 40 -21.29 -15.73 -4.79
CA ASN A 40 -20.07 -16.04 -5.56
C ASN A 40 -18.74 -16.26 -4.80
N ASN A 41 -18.45 -15.69 -3.62
CA ASN A 41 -17.24 -16.09 -2.87
C ASN A 41 -17.20 -15.62 -1.40
N HIS A 42 -16.70 -16.47 -0.51
CA HIS A 42 -16.62 -16.17 0.93
C HIS A 42 -15.54 -15.13 1.30
N SER A 43 -14.44 -15.02 0.53
CA SER A 43 -13.36 -14.05 0.81
C SER A 43 -13.78 -12.59 0.55
N LEU A 44 -14.67 -12.36 -0.43
CA LEU A 44 -15.20 -11.03 -0.78
C LEU A 44 -16.13 -10.47 0.31
N LEU A 45 -16.82 -11.33 1.06
CA LEU A 45 -17.60 -10.93 2.24
C LEU A 45 -16.69 -10.34 3.33
N GLU A 46 -15.63 -11.06 3.69
CA GLU A 46 -14.70 -10.67 4.75
C GLU A 46 -14.00 -9.32 4.50
N TYR A 47 -13.72 -8.99 3.24
CA TYR A 47 -13.15 -7.69 2.86
C TYR A 47 -14.15 -6.54 3.05
N THR A 48 -15.44 -6.74 2.73
CA THR A 48 -16.44 -5.65 2.76
C THR A 48 -17.08 -5.38 4.11
N GLU A 49 -16.93 -6.30 5.07
CA GLU A 49 -17.22 -6.02 6.48
C GLU A 49 -16.19 -5.07 7.13
N ARG A 50 -14.99 -4.92 6.52
CA ARG A 50 -13.89 -4.06 7.01
C ARG A 50 -13.88 -2.63 6.45
N LEU A 51 -14.60 -2.37 5.35
CA LEU A 51 -14.62 -1.03 4.71
C LEU A 51 -15.33 0.03 5.56
N ASP A 52 -14.69 1.20 5.74
CA ASP A 52 -15.37 2.39 6.30
C ASP A 52 -16.27 3.06 5.26
N TRP A 53 -17.46 2.47 5.07
CA TRP A 53 -18.53 2.94 4.20
C TRP A 53 -18.97 4.40 4.42
N LYS A 54 -18.58 5.05 5.53
CA LYS A 54 -18.88 6.46 5.80
C LYS A 54 -17.96 7.42 5.04
N ASN A 55 -16.74 6.99 4.72
CA ASN A 55 -15.69 7.82 4.13
C ASN A 55 -15.15 7.31 2.79
N ALA A 56 -15.50 6.08 2.39
CA ALA A 56 -14.95 5.39 1.24
C ALA A 56 -15.11 6.14 -0.10
N VAL A 57 -14.28 5.69 -1.05
CA VAL A 57 -14.13 6.14 -2.44
C VAL A 57 -13.92 4.87 -3.29
N VAL A 58 -14.40 4.81 -4.52
CA VAL A 58 -13.84 3.97 -5.61
C VAL A 58 -14.46 4.42 -6.93
N THR A 59 -13.92 3.92 -8.03
CA THR A 59 -14.14 4.35 -9.40
C THR A 59 -14.47 3.12 -10.26
N CYS A 60 -15.17 3.31 -11.38
CA CYS A 60 -15.43 2.23 -12.32
C CYS A 60 -14.20 1.99 -13.21
N SER A 61 -13.24 1.19 -12.73
CA SER A 61 -12.25 0.55 -13.58
C SER A 61 -12.30 -0.96 -13.39
N GLU A 62 -12.64 -1.68 -14.47
CA GLU A 62 -12.30 -3.08 -14.59
C GLU A 62 -10.77 -3.25 -14.41
N LEU A 63 -10.36 -4.25 -13.62
CA LEU A 63 -8.97 -4.64 -13.30
C LEU A 63 -8.32 -3.83 -12.15
N GLN A 64 -7.98 -4.54 -11.07
CA GLN A 64 -7.45 -3.99 -9.81
C GLN A 64 -5.97 -3.60 -9.91
N ASN A 65 -5.65 -2.42 -9.34
CA ASN A 65 -4.47 -2.06 -8.53
C ASN A 65 -4.50 -0.54 -8.36
N ILE A 66 -5.58 -0.07 -7.73
CA ILE A 66 -5.79 1.34 -7.41
C ILE A 66 -5.29 1.61 -6.00
N VAL A 67 -4.90 2.86 -5.74
CA VAL A 67 -4.78 3.34 -4.36
C VAL A 67 -6.17 3.33 -3.73
N GLU A 68 -6.43 2.41 -2.80
CA GLU A 68 -7.75 2.27 -2.16
C GLU A 68 -8.15 3.55 -1.40
N VAL A 69 -7.19 4.18 -0.71
CA VAL A 69 -7.37 5.44 0.01
C VAL A 69 -6.15 6.34 -0.21
N PRO A 70 -6.21 7.34 -1.12
CA PRO A 70 -5.07 8.18 -1.46
C PRO A 70 -4.71 9.18 -0.35
N ILE A 71 -3.40 9.39 -0.17
CA ILE A 71 -2.85 10.34 0.80
C ILE A 71 -2.73 11.71 0.14
N GLU A 72 -3.80 12.51 0.29
CA GLU A 72 -3.91 13.87 -0.25
C GLU A 72 -2.87 14.87 0.29
N SER A 73 -2.22 14.57 1.43
CA SER A 73 -1.03 15.24 1.91
C SER A 73 -0.24 14.34 2.86
N ILE A 74 0.98 13.99 2.44
CA ILE A 74 1.89 13.19 3.24
C ILE A 74 2.38 13.96 4.49
N GLU A 75 2.42 15.29 4.41
CA GLU A 75 2.75 16.18 5.51
C GLU A 75 1.66 16.18 6.60
N GLU A 76 0.38 16.27 6.20
CA GLU A 76 -0.77 16.18 7.11
C GLU A 76 -0.95 14.75 7.65
N TYR A 77 -0.68 13.74 6.83
CA TYR A 77 -0.76 12.32 7.21
C TYR A 77 0.30 11.92 8.24
N LEU A 78 1.52 12.46 8.12
CA LEU A 78 2.63 12.23 9.06
C LEU A 78 2.77 13.31 10.14
N LYS A 79 1.82 14.24 10.29
CA LYS A 79 1.93 15.39 11.21
C LYS A 79 2.17 15.03 12.69
N CYS A 80 1.79 13.82 13.12
CA CYS A 80 1.99 13.32 14.47
C CYS A 80 3.34 12.61 14.67
N ILE A 81 4.19 12.56 13.64
CA ILE A 81 5.56 12.06 13.69
C ILE A 81 6.51 13.26 13.91
N ASP A 82 7.06 13.37 15.12
CA ASP A 82 8.09 14.35 15.47
C ASP A 82 9.45 13.93 14.90
N SER A 83 9.89 14.67 13.88
CA SER A 83 11.21 14.52 13.26
C SER A 83 12.39 14.77 14.21
N ASN A 84 12.17 15.31 15.41
CA ASN A 84 13.20 15.52 16.43
C ASN A 84 13.45 14.32 17.33
N LEU A 85 12.65 13.25 17.24
CA LEU A 85 12.73 12.07 18.09
C LEU A 85 13.10 10.80 17.28
N PRO A 86 13.62 9.74 17.92
CA PRO A 86 13.69 8.42 17.30
C PRO A 86 12.29 7.85 17.05
N ALA A 87 12.18 6.85 16.18
CA ALA A 87 10.92 6.17 15.87
C ALA A 87 11.16 4.67 15.65
N THR A 88 10.09 3.93 15.37
CA THR A 88 10.15 2.56 14.85
C THR A 88 9.68 2.58 13.40
N LEU A 89 10.50 2.07 12.48
CA LEU A 89 10.13 1.82 11.10
C LEU A 89 9.82 0.32 10.93
N THR A 90 8.77 0.01 10.18
CA THR A 90 8.54 -1.33 9.62
C THR A 90 8.45 -1.24 8.10
N ILE A 91 9.09 -2.17 7.40
CA ILE A 91 8.82 -2.46 5.99
C ILE A 91 7.95 -3.72 5.98
N PHE A 92 6.79 -3.63 5.34
CA PHE A 92 5.85 -4.74 5.16
C PHE A 92 5.93 -5.22 3.72
N VAL A 93 5.86 -6.54 3.54
CA VAL A 93 5.81 -7.17 2.23
C VAL A 93 4.68 -8.17 2.19
N ASP A 94 3.76 -7.93 1.28
CA ASP A 94 2.73 -8.87 0.86
C ASP A 94 3.23 -9.61 -0.39
N GLN A 95 3.33 -10.94 -0.34
CA GLN A 95 3.88 -11.71 -1.45
C GLN A 95 2.72 -12.26 -2.28
N PRO A 96 2.76 -12.15 -3.63
CA PRO A 96 1.65 -12.62 -4.47
C PRO A 96 1.37 -14.13 -4.37
N VAL A 97 2.34 -14.88 -3.83
CA VAL A 97 2.10 -16.19 -3.22
C VAL A 97 2.89 -16.22 -1.90
N PRO A 98 2.23 -16.42 -0.75
CA PRO A 98 2.88 -16.41 0.55
C PRO A 98 4.07 -17.34 0.65
N ASN A 99 5.20 -16.81 1.13
CA ASN A 99 6.46 -17.55 1.28
C ASN A 99 7.06 -18.11 -0.04
N GLU A 100 6.73 -17.56 -1.21
CA GLU A 100 7.36 -17.94 -2.49
C GLU A 100 8.06 -16.79 -3.22
N ASN A 101 9.03 -17.12 -4.09
CA ASN A 101 9.66 -16.17 -5.04
C ASN A 101 9.03 -16.28 -6.43
N ILE A 102 7.70 -16.20 -6.51
CA ILE A 102 6.98 -16.20 -7.78
C ILE A 102 6.52 -14.77 -8.09
N PRO A 103 6.76 -14.23 -9.30
CA PRO A 103 5.98 -13.11 -9.78
C PRO A 103 4.63 -13.67 -10.22
N ASN A 104 3.52 -13.25 -9.61
CA ASN A 104 2.25 -13.50 -10.27
C ASN A 104 2.23 -12.64 -11.54
N MET A 105 2.15 -13.31 -12.68
CA MET A 105 2.11 -12.66 -14.00
C MET A 105 0.68 -12.53 -14.52
N GLY A 106 -0.30 -12.73 -13.63
CA GLY A 106 -1.73 -12.60 -13.84
C GLY A 106 -2.32 -11.35 -13.19
N ILE A 107 -3.65 -11.29 -13.21
CA ILE A 107 -4.46 -10.10 -12.92
C ILE A 107 -4.80 -9.99 -11.42
N ASP A 108 -4.68 -11.08 -10.68
CA ASP A 108 -5.44 -11.26 -9.43
C ASP A 108 -4.73 -10.70 -8.18
N ASP A 109 -3.39 -10.72 -8.14
CA ASP A 109 -2.58 -10.21 -7.03
C ASP A 109 -1.09 -10.14 -7.47
N VAL A 110 -0.45 -8.97 -7.44
CA VAL A 110 1.00 -8.81 -7.77
C VAL A 110 1.90 -8.67 -6.53
N GLY A 111 1.31 -8.76 -5.34
CA GLY A 111 1.88 -8.39 -4.05
C GLY A 111 2.08 -6.89 -3.90
N HIS A 112 2.43 -6.48 -2.68
CA HIS A 112 2.69 -5.09 -2.35
C HIS A 112 3.90 -4.94 -1.42
N THR A 113 4.49 -3.75 -1.40
CA THR A 113 5.51 -3.38 -0.43
C THR A 113 5.24 -1.98 0.06
N PHE A 114 5.05 -1.86 1.36
CA PHE A 114 4.62 -0.65 2.04
C PHE A 114 5.35 -0.50 3.37
N ILE A 115 5.18 0.64 4.02
CA ILE A 115 5.95 1.01 5.22
C ILE A 115 5.05 1.47 6.35
N GLY A 116 5.53 1.32 7.58
CA GLY A 116 4.90 1.88 8.77
C GLY A 116 5.90 2.66 9.61
N ILE A 117 5.49 3.84 10.06
CA ILE A 117 6.25 4.63 11.04
C ILE A 117 5.42 4.71 12.32
N SER A 118 5.97 4.22 13.43
CA SER A 118 5.36 4.31 14.76
C SER A 118 6.23 5.12 15.71
N GLN A 119 5.64 6.05 16.44
CA GLN A 119 6.34 6.94 17.37
C GLN A 119 5.39 7.49 18.45
N ASN A 120 5.77 7.37 19.72
CA ASN A 120 5.03 7.90 20.88
C ASN A 120 3.53 7.51 20.91
N GLY A 121 3.20 6.30 20.44
CA GLY A 121 1.82 5.81 20.34
C GLY A 121 1.08 6.22 19.06
N ASN A 122 1.63 7.13 18.24
CA ASN A 122 1.16 7.35 16.88
C ASN A 122 1.71 6.27 15.94
N THR A 123 0.97 5.98 14.87
CA THR A 123 1.31 5.02 13.80
C THR A 123 0.73 5.50 12.48
N SER A 124 1.53 5.43 11.41
CA SER A 124 1.13 5.82 10.05
C SER A 124 1.65 4.77 9.06
N ILE A 125 0.76 4.09 8.33
CA ILE A 125 1.05 2.94 7.44
C ILE A 125 0.69 3.28 5.99
N PHE A 126 1.67 3.28 5.09
CA PHE A 126 1.49 3.78 3.72
C PHE A 126 2.47 3.20 2.71
N GLY A 127 2.07 3.20 1.45
CA GLY A 127 2.80 2.62 0.32
C GLY A 127 2.86 3.55 -0.88
N PHE A 128 3.49 3.08 -1.95
CA PHE A 128 3.74 3.82 -3.18
C PHE A 128 3.15 3.08 -4.39
N TYR A 129 2.37 3.80 -5.21
CA TYR A 129 1.49 3.19 -6.22
C TYR A 129 1.50 3.97 -7.53
N PRO A 130 1.13 3.31 -8.65
CA PRO A 130 0.85 3.99 -9.91
C PRO A 130 -0.49 4.74 -9.87
N GLU A 131 -0.55 5.89 -10.54
CA GLU A 131 -1.81 6.53 -10.94
C GLU A 131 -2.35 5.83 -12.20
N GLY A 132 -2.98 4.68 -12.00
CA GLY A 132 -3.47 3.81 -13.07
C GLY A 132 -2.88 2.41 -12.98
N LEU A 133 -3.06 1.60 -14.02
CA LEU A 133 -2.69 0.18 -14.00
C LEU A 133 -1.37 -0.08 -14.74
N ALA A 134 -0.28 -0.12 -13.98
CA ALA A 134 1.04 -0.50 -14.48
C ALA A 134 1.08 -1.98 -14.91
N LYS A 135 1.58 -2.24 -16.12
CA LYS A 135 1.69 -3.59 -16.73
C LYS A 135 3.04 -3.71 -17.45
N PRO A 136 3.56 -4.92 -17.74
CA PRO A 136 4.81 -5.08 -18.50
C PRO A 136 4.81 -4.36 -19.87
N THR A 137 3.65 -4.26 -20.53
CA THR A 137 3.48 -3.52 -21.80
C THR A 137 3.27 -2.01 -21.66
N ASN A 138 3.01 -1.51 -20.44
CA ASN A 138 2.77 -0.11 -20.13
C ASN A 138 3.20 0.15 -18.68
N THR A 139 4.49 0.34 -18.46
CA THR A 139 5.11 0.32 -17.13
C THR A 139 5.00 1.65 -16.41
N THR A 140 5.09 2.75 -17.16
CA THR A 140 5.25 4.12 -16.65
C THR A 140 3.92 4.82 -16.42
N HIS A 141 3.70 5.35 -15.21
CA HIS A 141 2.52 6.11 -14.82
C HIS A 141 2.90 7.32 -13.95
N GLY A 142 1.93 8.20 -13.69
CA GLY A 142 2.00 9.08 -12.52
C GLY A 142 2.05 8.25 -11.22
N SER A 143 2.22 8.88 -10.06
CA SER A 143 2.39 8.15 -8.82
C SER A 143 1.70 8.79 -7.63
N ALA A 144 1.12 7.95 -6.77
CA ALA A 144 0.44 8.38 -5.56
C ALA A 144 0.98 7.61 -4.33
N LEU A 145 0.87 8.25 -3.17
CA LEU A 145 1.04 7.57 -1.88
C LEU A 145 -0.34 7.12 -1.39
N GLY A 146 -0.44 5.89 -0.90
CA GLY A 146 -1.68 5.27 -0.45
C GLY A 146 -1.62 4.89 1.02
N ASN A 147 -2.77 4.91 1.70
CA ASN A 147 -2.91 4.43 3.07
C ASN A 147 -3.04 2.90 3.08
N ASP A 148 -2.14 2.23 3.80
CA ASP A 148 -2.00 0.77 3.91
C ASP A 148 -2.31 0.25 5.33
N GLN A 149 -3.06 1.01 6.15
CA GLN A 149 -3.55 0.46 7.42
C GLN A 149 -4.39 -0.79 7.17
N GLU A 150 -4.27 -1.79 8.04
CA GLU A 150 -5.04 -3.05 7.94
C GLU A 150 -4.81 -3.83 6.63
N HIS A 151 -3.89 -3.42 5.78
CA HIS A 151 -3.46 -4.17 4.60
C HIS A 151 -2.73 -5.44 5.04
N TRP A 152 -3.01 -6.57 4.38
CA TRP A 152 -2.36 -7.84 4.69
C TRP A 152 -0.86 -7.77 4.36
N PHE A 153 -0.05 -8.53 5.08
CA PHE A 153 1.34 -8.77 4.70
C PHE A 153 1.74 -10.18 5.11
N ASP A 154 2.78 -10.71 4.47
CA ASP A 154 3.34 -12.05 4.76
C ASP A 154 4.60 -12.02 5.62
N VAL A 155 5.39 -10.95 5.49
CA VAL A 155 6.66 -10.77 6.19
C VAL A 155 6.96 -9.29 6.43
N PRO A 156 7.08 -8.87 7.70
CA PRO A 156 7.56 -7.55 8.06
C PRO A 156 9.02 -7.60 8.53
N ILE A 157 9.75 -6.50 8.33
CA ILE A 157 11.00 -6.22 9.03
C ILE A 157 10.91 -4.86 9.72
N THR A 158 11.05 -4.88 11.04
CA THR A 158 10.96 -3.72 11.92
C THR A 158 12.35 -3.33 12.40
N LYS A 159 12.61 -2.03 12.58
CA LYS A 159 13.83 -1.49 13.18
C LYS A 159 13.53 -0.24 14.02
N ASN A 160 14.16 -0.14 15.18
CA ASN A 160 14.24 1.14 15.91
C ASN A 160 15.24 2.06 15.20
N ILE A 161 14.76 3.22 14.75
CA ILE A 161 15.53 4.19 13.97
C ILE A 161 15.85 5.44 14.79
N SER A 162 17.07 5.94 14.60
CA SER A 162 17.51 7.22 15.16
C SER A 162 16.77 8.40 14.55
N ARG A 163 16.79 9.54 15.25
CA ARG A 163 16.35 10.84 14.73
C ARG A 163 16.91 11.16 13.33
N SER A 164 18.18 10.84 13.09
CA SER A 164 18.85 11.08 11.80
C SER A 164 18.31 10.20 10.68
N GLU A 165 18.07 8.92 10.96
CA GLU A 165 17.45 7.98 10.00
C GLU A 165 15.99 8.41 9.72
N LEU A 166 15.22 8.78 10.75
CA LEU A 166 13.87 9.31 10.58
C LEU A 166 13.83 10.57 9.70
N ASN A 167 14.71 11.55 9.94
CA ASN A 167 14.78 12.74 9.09
C ASN A 167 15.12 12.40 7.64
N SER A 168 15.99 11.42 7.39
CA SER A 168 16.32 10.97 6.04
C SER A 168 15.11 10.34 5.33
N ILE A 169 14.30 9.57 6.07
CA ILE A 169 13.06 8.95 5.57
C ILE A 169 11.98 10.00 5.32
N LEU A 170 11.72 10.91 6.26
CA LEU A 170 10.73 11.99 6.11
C LEU A 170 11.08 12.90 4.93
N THR A 171 12.36 13.30 4.82
CA THR A 171 12.85 14.09 3.67
C THR A 171 12.67 13.33 2.35
N TYR A 172 12.84 12.00 2.35
CA TYR A 172 12.61 11.18 1.16
C TYR A 172 11.12 11.19 0.77
N VAL A 173 10.22 10.77 1.67
CA VAL A 173 8.79 10.61 1.34
C VAL A 173 8.08 11.94 1.03
N TYR A 174 8.49 13.07 1.63
CA TYR A 174 7.92 14.38 1.30
C TYR A 174 8.22 14.85 -0.13
N ASN A 175 9.18 14.24 -0.83
CA ASN A 175 9.48 14.55 -2.23
C ASN A 175 8.74 13.65 -3.25
N PHE A 176 7.92 12.69 -2.80
CA PHE A 176 7.30 11.68 -3.70
C PHE A 176 6.03 12.11 -4.45
N ARG A 177 5.43 13.27 -4.13
CA ARG A 177 4.16 13.71 -4.74
C ARG A 177 4.15 13.86 -6.27
N ASN A 178 5.32 13.95 -6.91
CA ASN A 178 5.44 14.14 -8.37
C ASN A 178 6.48 13.17 -8.97
N SER A 179 6.76 12.04 -8.33
CA SER A 179 7.57 11.00 -8.95
C SER A 179 6.82 10.34 -10.11
N THR A 180 7.57 9.60 -10.92
CA THR A 180 7.02 8.68 -11.91
C THR A 180 7.04 7.29 -11.28
N TYR A 181 5.93 6.56 -11.33
CA TYR A 181 5.93 5.13 -11.04
C TYR A 181 6.34 4.42 -12.32
N ASP A 182 7.30 3.50 -12.24
CA ASP A 182 7.58 2.59 -13.35
C ASP A 182 7.72 1.15 -12.83
N LEU A 183 6.93 0.24 -13.39
CA LEU A 183 6.92 -1.17 -12.96
C LEU A 183 8.31 -1.83 -13.02
N ASN A 184 9.17 -1.44 -13.96
CA ASN A 184 10.50 -1.99 -14.17
C ASN A 184 11.59 -1.21 -13.41
N ASP A 185 11.55 0.12 -13.47
CA ASP A 185 12.65 0.97 -12.98
C ASP A 185 12.45 1.51 -11.55
N PHE A 186 11.19 1.72 -11.10
CA PHE A 186 10.90 2.23 -9.76
C PHE A 186 9.43 1.99 -9.33
N ASN A 187 9.20 0.94 -8.53
CA ASN A 187 7.88 0.52 -8.08
C ASN A 187 7.72 0.49 -6.54
N CYS A 188 6.61 -0.07 -6.02
CA CYS A 188 6.32 -0.17 -4.58
C CYS A 188 7.46 -0.85 -3.79
N THR A 189 8.08 -1.88 -4.38
CA THR A 189 9.22 -2.61 -3.81
C THR A 189 10.46 -1.75 -3.72
N ASP A 190 10.78 -1.00 -4.79
CA ASP A 190 11.93 -0.08 -4.82
C ASP A 190 11.78 1.06 -3.80
N PHE A 191 10.55 1.56 -3.63
CA PHE A 191 10.22 2.52 -2.57
C PHE A 191 10.49 1.94 -1.18
N GLY A 192 9.98 0.74 -0.87
CA GLY A 192 10.22 0.06 0.41
C GLY A 192 11.70 -0.24 0.68
N ILE A 193 12.42 -0.75 -0.31
CA ILE A 193 13.88 -0.97 -0.26
C ILE A 193 14.61 0.33 0.04
N ASN A 194 14.26 1.42 -0.65
CA ASN A 194 14.87 2.73 -0.45
C ASN A 194 14.63 3.30 0.96
N VAL A 195 13.43 3.14 1.51
CA VAL A 195 13.11 3.57 2.87
C VAL A 195 13.85 2.71 3.90
N GLY A 196 13.81 1.38 3.76
CA GLY A 196 14.52 0.46 4.65
C GLY A 196 16.03 0.69 4.65
N ASN A 197 16.61 1.03 3.50
CA ASN A 197 18.04 1.35 3.41
C ASN A 197 18.42 2.71 4.00
N ARG A 198 17.50 3.69 4.03
CA ARG A 198 17.68 4.94 4.80
C ARG A 198 17.59 4.72 6.31
N ALA A 199 16.88 3.70 6.75
CA ALA A 199 16.93 3.16 8.10
C ALA A 199 18.13 2.24 8.35
N GLY A 200 19.06 2.04 7.41
CA GLY A 200 20.18 1.12 7.56
C GLY A 200 19.74 -0.32 7.87
N ILE A 201 18.69 -0.80 7.19
CA ILE A 201 18.26 -2.21 7.25
C ILE A 201 19.15 -3.08 6.34
N GLY A 202 19.62 -2.56 5.21
CA GLY A 202 20.43 -3.33 4.26
C GLY A 202 19.60 -4.32 3.44
N LEU A 203 18.41 -3.89 3.02
CA LEU A 203 17.59 -4.63 2.07
C LEU A 203 18.31 -4.69 0.72
N PRO A 204 18.42 -5.88 0.09
CA PRO A 204 19.01 -5.99 -1.23
C PRO A 204 18.10 -5.34 -2.29
N ASP A 205 18.68 -5.15 -3.47
CA ASP A 205 17.90 -4.99 -4.69
C ASP A 205 17.27 -6.34 -5.05
N SER A 206 15.94 -6.40 -5.06
CA SER A 206 15.15 -7.64 -5.22
C SER A 206 14.69 -7.83 -6.67
N TYR A 207 15.49 -7.33 -7.63
CA TYR A 207 15.22 -7.33 -9.06
C TYR A 207 15.05 -8.73 -9.67
N ASN A 208 14.00 -8.92 -10.48
CA ASN A 208 13.87 -10.06 -11.39
C ASN A 208 13.26 -9.68 -12.74
N SER A 209 13.63 -10.42 -13.79
CA SER A 209 13.00 -10.34 -15.11
C SER A 209 11.68 -11.12 -15.17
N TRP A 210 10.70 -10.55 -15.86
CA TRP A 210 9.47 -11.20 -16.35
C TRP A 210 9.37 -11.03 -17.87
N PRO A 211 8.45 -11.70 -18.59
CA PRO A 211 8.22 -11.38 -19.99
C PRO A 211 7.90 -9.89 -20.15
N GLU A 212 8.55 -9.25 -21.12
CA GLU A 212 8.35 -7.83 -21.46
C GLU A 212 8.84 -6.82 -20.39
N GLY A 213 9.52 -7.25 -19.32
CA GLY A 213 10.08 -6.33 -18.33
C GLY A 213 10.93 -6.96 -17.23
N GLY A 214 11.04 -6.25 -16.11
CA GLY A 214 11.76 -6.69 -14.92
C GLY A 214 12.07 -5.53 -13.99
N GLY A 215 11.96 -5.76 -12.70
CA GLY A 215 12.07 -4.78 -11.61
C GLY A 215 12.15 -5.48 -10.26
N SER A 216 12.30 -4.72 -9.16
CA SER A 216 12.13 -5.26 -7.81
C SER A 216 10.70 -5.78 -7.63
N LYS A 217 10.50 -6.90 -6.92
CA LYS A 217 9.16 -7.43 -6.67
C LYS A 217 8.93 -7.90 -5.22
N PRO A 218 7.70 -7.82 -4.69
CA PRO A 218 7.40 -8.21 -3.31
C PRO A 218 7.72 -9.68 -3.02
N GLY A 219 7.42 -10.59 -3.96
CA GLY A 219 7.77 -12.00 -3.82
C GLY A 219 9.27 -12.28 -3.59
N SER A 220 10.17 -11.48 -4.19
CA SER A 220 11.61 -11.58 -3.93
C SER A 220 12.01 -10.91 -2.63
N LEU A 221 11.58 -9.67 -2.41
CA LEU A 221 11.90 -8.94 -1.19
C LEU A 221 11.42 -9.69 0.06
N GLY A 222 10.29 -10.38 -0.02
CA GLY A 222 9.79 -11.24 1.04
C GLY A 222 10.71 -12.42 1.34
N GLN A 223 11.28 -13.07 0.30
CA GLN A 223 12.30 -14.10 0.51
C GLN A 223 13.63 -13.54 1.02
N ASP A 224 14.06 -12.39 0.51
CA ASP A 224 15.27 -11.72 0.97
C ASP A 224 15.16 -11.37 2.45
N ILE A 225 14.03 -10.75 2.85
CA ILE A 225 13.74 -10.46 4.25
C ILE A 225 13.65 -11.75 5.07
N ARG A 226 13.00 -12.82 4.60
CA ARG A 226 12.93 -14.12 5.33
C ARG A 226 14.31 -14.74 5.59
N ASN A 227 15.26 -14.57 4.67
CA ASN A 227 16.56 -15.26 4.69
C ASN A 227 17.74 -14.37 5.15
N MET A 228 17.61 -13.04 5.13
CA MET A 228 18.69 -12.14 5.50
C MET A 228 19.09 -12.26 6.99
N GLN A 229 20.38 -12.02 7.26
CA GLN A 229 20.85 -11.70 8.60
C GLN A 229 20.26 -10.35 9.02
N LEU A 230 19.56 -10.32 10.17
CA LEU A 230 19.00 -9.08 10.68
C LEU A 230 20.12 -8.14 11.17
N PRO A 231 20.09 -6.84 10.82
CA PRO A 231 20.99 -5.85 11.38
C PRO A 231 20.66 -5.58 12.85
N SER A 232 21.58 -4.94 13.57
CA SER A 232 21.39 -4.62 14.99
C SER A 232 20.16 -3.75 15.21
N GLY A 233 19.30 -4.15 16.16
CA GLY A 233 18.06 -3.44 16.47
C GLY A 233 16.88 -3.74 15.55
N SER A 234 17.02 -4.70 14.61
CA SER A 234 15.91 -5.18 13.78
C SER A 234 15.28 -6.48 14.28
N THR A 235 13.98 -6.63 14.02
CA THR A 235 13.19 -7.84 14.23
C THR A 235 12.40 -8.19 12.98
N ARG A 236 12.03 -9.47 12.83
CA ARG A 236 11.23 -10.00 11.73
C ARG A 236 10.28 -11.06 12.27
N THR A 237 9.07 -11.13 11.72
CA THR A 237 8.20 -12.32 11.81
C THR A 237 8.09 -12.95 10.42
N THR A 238 7.59 -14.19 10.34
CA THR A 238 7.44 -14.91 9.06
C THR A 238 6.02 -15.41 8.84
N ASN A 239 5.09 -14.95 9.69
CA ASN A 239 3.68 -15.27 9.67
C ASN A 239 2.95 -14.02 9.17
N GLY A 240 2.04 -14.21 8.21
CA GLY A 240 1.22 -13.11 7.72
C GLY A 240 0.10 -12.72 8.69
N GLN A 241 -0.28 -11.46 8.63
CA GLN A 241 -1.36 -10.82 9.40
C GLN A 241 -1.67 -9.43 8.81
N ASP A 242 -2.75 -8.80 9.25
CA ASP A 242 -3.06 -7.41 8.89
C ASP A 242 -2.05 -6.41 9.52
N ALA A 243 -1.76 -5.33 8.80
CA ALA A 243 -1.04 -4.17 9.31
C ALA A 243 -1.82 -3.47 10.44
N PRO A 244 -1.15 -2.79 11.39
CA PRO A 244 -1.86 -2.09 12.45
C PRO A 244 -2.68 -0.92 11.90
N ASN A 245 -3.75 -0.56 12.62
CA ASN A 245 -4.50 0.66 12.39
C ASN A 245 -3.61 1.90 12.51
N ASN A 246 -3.92 2.94 11.72
CA ASN A 246 -3.32 4.26 11.93
C ASN A 246 -3.78 4.87 13.25
N ILE A 247 -2.85 5.53 13.94
CA ILE A 247 -3.11 6.26 15.17
C ILE A 247 -2.46 7.64 15.02
N ASN A 248 -3.28 8.67 14.85
CA ASN A 248 -2.81 10.06 14.68
C ASN A 248 -3.42 10.94 15.78
N THR A 249 -3.19 10.57 17.05
CA THR A 249 -3.69 11.31 18.22
C THR A 249 -2.87 12.55 18.54
N CYS A 250 -1.64 12.66 18.03
CA CYS A 250 -0.73 13.79 18.26
C CYS A 250 -0.55 14.12 19.77
N THR A 251 -0.62 13.09 20.61
CA THR A 251 -0.47 13.20 22.07
C THR A 251 1.01 13.23 22.45
N ASN A 252 1.48 14.42 22.85
CA ASN A 252 2.81 14.67 23.43
C ASN A 252 2.87 14.31 24.91
#